data_AF-A0A8J8TQD7-F1
#
_entry.id   AF-A0A8J8TQD7-F1
#
_cell.length_a   1.000
_cell.length_b   1.000
_cell.length_c   1.000
_cell.angle_alpha   90.00
_cell.angle_beta   90.00
_cell.angle_gamma   90.00
#
_symmetry.space_group_name_H-M   'P 1'
#
loop_
_entity.id
_entity.type
_entity.pdbx_description
1 polymer ?
#
loop_
_entity_poly.entity_id
_entity_poly.type
_entity_poly.pdbx_seq_one_letter_code
_entity_poly.pdbx_strand_id
1 'polypeptide(L)' 'MAVYEETETVELPTRIVDRVEDRLPYTEFESADEYVEYVMEEVLYRVEQETEDDDFEPVDEEEVKDRLKSLGYLDG' A
#
# COMPACT_ATOMS: atom_id res chain seq x y z
N MET A 1 11.71 15.67 -16.71
CA MET A 1 10.28 15.70 -17.08
C MET A 1 9.54 15.35 -15.82
N ALA A 2 8.70 16.25 -15.30
CA ALA A 2 7.76 15.84 -14.25
C ALA A 2 6.79 14.86 -14.90
N VAL A 3 6.69 13.65 -14.35
CA VAL A 3 5.65 12.69 -14.71
C VAL A 3 4.40 13.23 -14.03
N TYR A 4 3.39 13.62 -14.81
CA TYR A 4 2.08 13.96 -14.27
C TYR A 4 1.23 12.71 -14.42
N GLU A 5 0.71 12.22 -13.31
CA GLU A 5 -0.20 11.07 -13.30
C GLU A 5 -1.58 11.52 -13.77
N GLU A 6 -2.28 10.64 -14.49
CA GLU A 6 -3.65 10.89 -14.92
C GLU A 6 -4.58 10.72 -13.71
N THR A 7 -5.34 11.76 -13.36
CA THR A 7 -6.24 11.74 -12.20
C THR A 7 -7.70 11.71 -12.64
N GLU A 8 -8.53 10.99 -11.88
CA GLU A 8 -9.98 10.94 -12.03
C GLU A 8 -10.67 11.48 -10.76
N THR A 9 -11.87 12.06 -10.90
CA THR A 9 -12.63 12.60 -9.76
C THR A 9 -13.63 11.56 -9.23
N VAL A 10 -13.60 11.33 -7.92
CA VAL A 10 -14.54 10.44 -7.22
C VAL A 10 -15.42 11.27 -6.29
N GLU A 11 -16.74 11.05 -6.33
CA GLU A 11 -17.65 11.72 -5.41
C GLU A 11 -17.66 11.03 -4.04
N LEU A 12 -17.25 11.77 -3.00
CA LEU A 12 -17.26 11.31 -1.61
C LEU A 12 -18.35 12.03 -0.81
N PRO A 13 -19.01 11.35 0.15
CA PRO A 13 -19.94 12.01 1.05
C PRO A 13 -19.26 13.14 1.82
N THR A 14 -19.92 14.29 1.97
CA THR A 14 -19.38 15.48 2.66
C THR A 14 -18.85 15.14 4.05
N ARG A 15 -19.55 14.29 4.81
CA ARG A 15 -19.11 13.81 6.13
C ARG A 15 -17.72 13.16 6.17
N ILE A 16 -17.26 12.61 5.04
CA ILE A 16 -15.95 11.99 4.91
C ILE A 16 -14.93 13.07 4.60
N VAL A 17 -15.23 13.94 3.63
CA VAL A 17 -14.40 15.09 3.25
C VAL A 17 -14.13 15.98 4.47
N ASP A 18 -15.17 16.35 5.23
CA ASP A 18 -15.02 17.16 6.45
C ASP A 18 -14.04 16.52 7.44
N ARG A 19 -14.08 15.19 7.58
CA ARG A 19 -13.22 14.45 8.49
C ARG A 19 -11.76 14.39 8.01
N VAL A 20 -11.55 14.36 6.70
CA VAL A 20 -10.23 14.44 6.08
C VAL A 20 -9.67 15.84 6.33
N GLU A 21 -10.44 16.88 6.06
CA GLU A 21 -10.05 18.28 6.26
C GLU A 21 -9.76 18.61 7.73
N ASP A 22 -10.58 18.12 8.67
CA ASP A 22 -10.34 18.28 10.11
C ASP A 22 -9.03 17.64 10.57
N ARG A 23 -8.60 16.56 9.89
CA ARG A 23 -7.41 15.80 10.26
C ARG A 23 -6.16 16.28 9.54
N LEU A 24 -6.31 16.88 8.36
CA LEU A 24 -5.21 17.38 7.52
C LEU A 24 -4.18 18.24 8.27
N PRO A 25 -4.54 19.20 9.16
CA PRO A 25 -3.58 20.02 9.90
C PRO A 25 -2.66 19.24 10.85
N TYR A 26 -3.01 17.99 11.15
CA TYR A 26 -2.25 17.10 12.03
C TYR A 26 -1.45 16.04 11.25
N THR A 27 -1.38 16.18 9.93
CA THR A 27 -0.66 15.27 9.04
C THR A 27 0.47 16.02 8.32
N GLU A 28 1.30 15.28 7.60
CA GLU A 28 2.39 15.82 6.78
C GLU A 28 1.94 16.26 5.37
N PHE A 29 0.70 15.97 4.99
CA PHE A 29 0.15 16.25 3.66
C PHE A 29 -0.23 17.72 3.48
N GLU A 30 -0.02 18.25 2.28
CA GLU A 30 -0.29 19.65 1.97
C GLU A 30 -1.72 19.87 1.43
N SER A 31 -2.40 18.80 1.01
CA SER A 31 -3.76 18.84 0.45
C SER A 31 -4.62 17.65 0.89
N ALA A 32 -5.94 17.84 0.85
CA ALA A 32 -6.89 16.77 1.11
C ALA A 32 -6.79 15.66 0.05
N ASP A 33 -6.50 16.01 -1.21
CA ASP A 33 -6.32 15.04 -2.30
C ASP A 33 -5.16 14.09 -2.02
N GLU A 34 -4.00 14.62 -1.65
CA GLU A 34 -2.79 13.84 -1.30
C GLU A 34 -3.04 12.95 -0.07
N TYR A 35 -3.76 13.47 0.93
CA TYR A 35 -4.09 12.68 2.10
C TYR A 35 -5.07 11.54 1.78
N VAL A 36 -6.07 11.80 0.93
CA VAL A 36 -7.04 10.78 0.49
C VAL A 36 -6.34 9.72 -0.34
N GLU A 37 -5.46 10.11 -1.26
CA GLU A 37 -4.65 9.21 -2.07
C GLU A 37 -3.88 8.22 -1.19
N TYR A 38 -3.06 8.72 -0.26
CA TYR A 38 -2.27 7.88 0.64
C TYR A 38 -3.15 6.91 1.46
N VAL A 39 -4.27 7.38 2.00
CA VAL A 39 -5.18 6.53 2.79
C VAL A 39 -5.81 5.44 1.92
N MET A 40 -6.16 5.77 0.67
CA MET A 40 -6.74 4.81 -0.27
C MET A 40 -5.70 3.77 -0.69
N GLU A 41 -4.46 4.17 -0.98
CA GLU A 41 -3.37 3.25 -1.28
C GLU A 41 -3.11 2.27 -0.13
N GLU A 42 -3.04 2.76 1.11
CA GLU A 42 -2.88 1.92 2.30
C GLU A 42 -4.03 0.92 2.51
N VAL A 43 -5.27 1.34 2.20
CA VAL A 43 -6.44 0.46 2.28
C VAL A 43 -6.42 -0.59 1.17
N LEU A 44 -6.11 -0.19 -0.06
CA LEU A 44 -5.99 -1.08 -1.21
C LEU A 44 -4.89 -2.10 -0.98
N TYR A 45 -3.71 -1.68 -0.55
CA TYR A 45 -2.60 -2.57 -0.24
C TYR A 45 -3.00 -3.64 0.79
N ARG A 46 -3.72 -3.27 1.85
CA ARG A 46 -4.19 -4.25 2.85
C ARG A 46 -5.22 -5.21 2.29
N VAL A 47 -6.17 -4.71 1.50
CA VAL A 47 -7.20 -5.55 0.87
C VAL A 47 -6.54 -6.50 -0.13
N GLU A 48 -5.64 -6.02 -0.97
CA GLU A 48 -4.89 -6.81 -1.94
C GLU A 48 -4.05 -7.86 -1.24
N GLN A 49 -3.26 -7.50 -0.22
CA GLN A 49 -2.51 -8.47 0.59
C GLN A 49 -3.42 -9.52 1.25
N GLU A 50 -4.55 -9.13 1.85
CA GLU A 50 -5.49 -10.09 2.46
C GLU A 50 -6.17 -11.00 1.43
N THR A 51 -6.31 -10.56 0.17
CA THR A 51 -6.91 -11.36 -0.91
C THR A 51 -5.85 -12.18 -1.65
N GLU A 52 -4.63 -11.67 -1.75
CA GLU A 52 -3.45 -12.35 -2.27
C GLU A 52 -2.92 -13.38 -1.27
N ASP A 53 -3.11 -13.26 0.04
CA ASP A 53 -2.82 -14.34 0.99
C ASP A 53 -3.76 -15.57 0.83
N ASP A 54 -4.87 -15.45 0.08
CA ASP A 54 -5.68 -16.58 -0.40
C ASP A 54 -5.17 -17.16 -1.76
N ASP A 55 -4.33 -16.42 -2.50
CA ASP A 55 -3.73 -16.80 -3.80
C ASP A 55 -2.18 -16.92 -3.76
N PHE A 56 -1.54 -16.64 -2.63
CA PHE A 56 -0.12 -16.87 -2.38
C PHE A 56 -0.03 -18.34 -2.00
N GLU A 57 0.14 -19.18 -3.02
CA GLU A 57 0.79 -20.47 -2.82
C GLU A 57 2.00 -20.22 -1.91
N PRO A 58 2.02 -20.80 -0.69
CA PRO A 58 3.11 -20.54 0.24
C PRO A 58 4.38 -20.93 -0.49
N VAL A 59 5.25 -19.96 -0.76
CA VAL A 59 6.57 -20.26 -1.32
C VAL A 59 7.22 -21.16 -0.29
N ASP A 60 7.24 -22.46 -0.62
CA ASP A 60 7.64 -23.54 0.26
C ASP A 60 8.98 -23.14 0.89
N GLU A 61 9.06 -23.06 2.22
CA GLU A 61 10.28 -22.63 2.92
C GLU A 61 11.52 -23.43 2.46
N GLU A 62 11.32 -24.62 1.87
CA GLU A 62 12.34 -25.42 1.21
C GLU A 62 13.01 -24.72 0.03
N GLU A 63 12.27 -24.04 -0.85
CA GLU A 63 12.84 -23.37 -2.03
C GLU A 63 13.67 -22.13 -1.64
N VAL A 64 13.22 -21.41 -0.60
CA VAL A 64 13.97 -20.30 -0.01
C VAL A 64 15.25 -20.82 0.65
N LYS A 65 15.20 -21.96 1.37
CA LYS A 65 16.37 -22.60 1.98
C LYS A 65 17.39 -23.08 0.95
N ASP A 66 16.95 -23.68 -0.16
CA ASP A 66 17.86 -24.13 -1.22
C ASP A 66 18.58 -22.96 -1.89
N ARG A 67 17.88 -21.84 -2.12
CA ARG A 67 18.49 -20.61 -2.63
C ARG A 67 19.52 -20.02 -1.67
N LEU A 68 19.21 -19.96 -0.38
CA LEU A 68 20.13 -19.45 0.65
C LEU A 68 21.36 -20.35 0.81
N LYS A 69 21.20 -21.68 0.69
CA LYS A 69 22.29 -22.66 0.73
C LYS A 69 23.20 -22.54 -0.49
N SER A 70 22.65 -22.37 -1.68
CA SER A 70 23.43 -22.16 -2.92
C SER A 70 24.24 -20.87 -2.90
N LEU A 71 23.81 -19.88 -2.13
CA LEU A 71 24.50 -18.59 -1.97
C LEU A 71 25.48 -18.59 -0.77
N GLY A 72 25.60 -19.69 -0.03
CA GLY A 72 26.57 -19.86 1.06
C GLY A 72 26.21 -19.16 2.36
N TYR A 73 24.94 -18.77 2.54
CA TYR A 73 24.48 -18.05 3.74
C TYR A 73 24.06 -18.97 4.90
N LEU A 74 24.07 -20.29 4.69
CA LEU A 74 23.63 -21.29 5.69
C LEU A 74 24.75 -22.24 6.14
N ASP A 75 26.01 -21.81 6.10
CA ASP A 75 27.10 -22.56 6.73
C ASP A 75 27.05 -22.37 8.26
N GLY A 76 26.53 -23.39 8.95
CA GLY A 76 26.52 -23.56 10.40
C GLY A 76 26.71 -25.03 10.75
#